data_AF-A0A354SPF1-F1
#
_entry.id   AF-A0A354SPF1-F1
#
_cell.length_a   1.000
_cell.length_b   1.000
_cell.length_c   1.000
_cell.angle_alpha   90.00
_cell.angle_beta   90.00
_cell.angle_gamma   90.00
#
_symmetry.space_group_name_H-M   'P 1'
#
loop_
_entity.id
_entity.type
_entity.pdbx_description
1 polymer ?
#
loop_
_entity_poly.entity_id
_entity_poly.type
_entity_poly.pdbx_seq_one_letter_code
_entity_poly.pdbx_strand_id
1 'polypeptide(L)'
;YGNYYTWGGTHAQSKRKYKDDHWDGDKTLPSSRDIATISWGKEWRIPTEEEFETLLEECGEGEWVEDYMGSGINGRLFRGDGMFAEQELFFPASGYCDHSSFYNLGSDGYYWSSVPYEDNVAWYLSFYNDDVDIYNDKRLSGLSVRAVLNE
;
A
#
# COMPACT_ATOMS: atom_id res chain seq x y z
N TYR A 1 -5.57 5.57 10.69
CA TYR A 1 -5.22 4.98 9.38
C TYR A 1 -5.06 6.09 8.35
N GLY A 2 -4.36 5.81 7.24
CA GLY A 2 -4.10 6.76 6.14
C GLY A 2 -5.29 6.97 5.21
N ASN A 3 -5.04 7.65 4.08
CA ASN A 3 -6.00 7.83 3.01
C ASN A 3 -5.99 6.63 2.05
N TYR A 4 -7.09 6.48 1.31
CA TYR A 4 -7.30 5.42 0.34
C TYR A 4 -7.42 6.02 -1.04
N TYR A 5 -6.80 5.39 -2.03
CA TYR A 5 -6.75 5.88 -3.40
C TYR A 5 -7.08 4.72 -4.34
N THR A 6 -7.83 5.02 -5.40
CA THR A 6 -7.90 4.15 -6.57
C THR A 6 -6.50 4.07 -7.19
N TRP A 7 -6.20 3.03 -7.96
CA TRP A 7 -4.86 2.87 -8.52
C TRP A 7 -4.55 3.97 -9.54
N GLY A 8 -3.48 4.74 -9.32
CA GLY A 8 -3.16 5.95 -10.09
C GLY A 8 -4.13 7.12 -9.84
N GLY A 9 -5.01 6.99 -8.84
CA GLY A 9 -5.93 8.02 -8.38
C GLY A 9 -5.22 9.10 -7.59
N THR A 10 -5.70 10.34 -7.75
CA THR A 10 -5.10 11.53 -7.13
C THR A 10 -5.99 12.13 -6.05
N HIS A 11 -7.13 11.51 -5.78
CA HIS A 11 -8.10 11.97 -4.80
C HIS A 11 -8.35 10.88 -3.75
N ALA A 12 -8.28 11.27 -2.49
CA ALA A 12 -8.60 10.36 -1.40
C ALA A 12 -10.09 9.97 -1.41
N GLN A 13 -10.36 8.68 -1.24
CA GLN A 13 -11.71 8.13 -1.11
C GLN A 13 -12.28 8.46 0.28
N SER A 14 -13.61 8.65 0.34
CA SER A 14 -14.29 8.99 1.59
C SER A 14 -15.70 8.41 1.63
N LYS A 15 -16.26 8.25 2.84
CA LYS A 15 -17.61 7.70 3.05
C LYS A 15 -18.74 8.40 2.30
N ARG A 16 -18.52 9.65 1.87
CA ARG A 16 -19.55 10.48 1.23
C ARG A 16 -19.24 10.78 -0.23
N LYS A 17 -18.04 10.42 -0.69
CA LYS A 17 -17.54 10.79 -2.01
C LYS A 17 -16.55 9.73 -2.45
N TYR A 18 -17.08 8.77 -3.21
CA TYR A 18 -16.27 7.98 -4.12
C TYR A 18 -15.89 8.84 -5.31
N LYS A 19 -14.62 8.81 -5.70
CA LYS A 19 -14.18 9.39 -6.96
C LYS A 19 -13.45 8.32 -7.74
N ASP A 20 -14.08 7.92 -8.84
CA ASP A 20 -13.43 7.08 -9.83
C ASP A 20 -12.47 7.95 -10.67
N ASP A 21 -11.19 7.96 -10.27
CA ASP A 21 -10.12 8.64 -10.97
C ASP A 21 -8.89 7.77 -11.18
N HIS A 22 -9.09 6.45 -11.20
CA HIS A 22 -8.03 5.49 -11.50
C HIS A 22 -7.38 5.77 -12.85
N TRP A 23 -6.17 5.26 -13.04
CA TRP A 23 -5.45 5.37 -14.30
C TRP A 23 -5.53 4.08 -15.11
N ASP A 24 -5.92 4.22 -16.37
CA ASP A 24 -6.03 3.12 -17.34
C ASP A 24 -4.70 2.76 -18.02
N GLY A 25 -3.57 3.30 -17.56
CA GLY A 25 -2.26 3.02 -18.15
C GLY A 25 -1.82 1.57 -18.00
N ASP A 26 -1.08 1.05 -18.97
CA ASP A 26 -0.52 -0.31 -18.99
C ASP A 26 0.95 -0.34 -18.53
N LYS A 27 1.44 0.75 -17.94
CA LYS A 27 2.80 0.91 -17.43
C LYS A 27 2.79 1.38 -15.99
N THR A 28 3.95 1.31 -15.34
CA THR A 28 4.19 1.89 -14.01
C THR A 28 3.68 3.33 -13.92
N LEU A 29 3.14 3.71 -12.75
CA LEU A 29 2.60 5.05 -12.49
C LEU A 29 3.60 6.16 -12.88
N PRO A 30 3.27 7.08 -13.80
CA PRO A 30 4.05 8.28 -14.01
C PRO A 30 3.87 9.19 -12.81
N SER A 31 4.80 10.11 -12.61
CA SER A 31 4.77 11.07 -11.50
C SER A 31 3.48 11.90 -11.40
N SER A 32 2.73 12.07 -12.49
CA SER A 32 1.44 12.77 -12.50
C SER A 32 0.26 11.93 -12.01
N ARG A 33 0.45 10.62 -11.81
CA ARG A 33 -0.53 9.65 -11.32
C ARG A 33 -0.06 8.93 -10.05
N ASP A 34 1.21 9.06 -9.68
CA ASP A 34 1.74 8.59 -8.41
C ASP A 34 1.39 9.60 -7.29
N ILE A 35 0.45 9.23 -6.41
CA ILE A 35 0.02 10.11 -5.32
C ILE A 35 1.13 10.34 -4.28
N ALA A 36 2.10 9.42 -4.15
CA ALA A 36 3.23 9.64 -3.26
C ALA A 36 4.16 10.73 -3.82
N THR A 37 4.43 10.69 -5.12
CA THR A 37 5.16 11.78 -5.81
C THR A 37 4.43 13.11 -5.70
N ILE A 38 3.11 13.13 -5.90
CA ILE A 38 2.31 14.35 -5.84
C ILE A 38 2.28 14.93 -4.42
N SER A 39 2.20 14.09 -3.39
CA SER A 39 2.02 14.52 -2.01
C SER A 39 3.33 14.86 -1.30
N TRP A 40 4.40 14.10 -1.57
CA TRP A 40 5.68 14.23 -0.87
C TRP A 40 6.82 14.78 -1.75
N GLY A 41 6.60 14.94 -3.06
CA GLY A 41 7.54 15.54 -4.00
C GLY A 41 8.20 14.50 -4.91
N LYS A 42 8.93 14.99 -5.93
CA LYS A 42 9.52 14.19 -7.02
C LYS A 42 10.55 13.13 -6.59
N GLU A 43 10.99 13.17 -5.35
CA GLU A 43 11.93 12.19 -4.78
C GLU A 43 11.22 10.97 -4.21
N TRP A 44 9.89 11.03 -4.07
CA TRP A 44 9.08 9.96 -3.50
C TRP A 44 8.21 9.31 -4.57
N ARG A 45 7.99 8.00 -4.46
CA ARG A 45 7.04 7.25 -5.27
C ARG A 45 6.40 6.13 -4.48
N ILE A 46 5.33 5.55 -5.03
CA ILE A 46 4.76 4.30 -4.55
C ILE A 46 5.76 3.15 -4.87
N PRO A 47 5.93 2.16 -3.97
CA PRO A 47 6.74 0.98 -4.25
C PRO A 47 6.36 0.28 -5.56
N THR A 48 7.30 -0.36 -6.22
CA THR A 48 6.99 -1.35 -7.27
C THR A 48 6.55 -2.67 -6.63
N GLU A 49 6.06 -3.61 -7.45
CA GLU A 49 5.76 -4.94 -6.93
C GLU A 49 7.04 -5.71 -6.60
N GLU A 50 8.07 -5.66 -7.46
CA GLU A 50 9.43 -6.14 -7.16
C GLU A 50 10.03 -5.63 -5.83
N GLU A 51 9.75 -4.39 -5.42
CA GLU A 51 10.20 -3.89 -4.11
C GLU A 51 9.40 -4.49 -2.94
N PHE A 52 8.12 -4.79 -3.13
CA PHE A 52 7.38 -5.57 -2.15
C PHE A 52 7.89 -7.01 -2.11
N GLU A 53 8.23 -7.62 -3.25
CA GLU A 53 8.83 -8.96 -3.29
C GLU A 53 10.14 -8.96 -2.51
N THR A 54 11.02 -7.99 -2.78
CA THR A 54 12.30 -7.81 -2.07
C THR A 54 12.08 -7.63 -0.56
N LEU A 55 11.05 -6.88 -0.15
CA LEU A 55 10.70 -6.74 1.27
C LEU A 55 10.40 -8.10 1.91
N LEU A 56 9.60 -8.94 1.25
CA LEU A 56 9.22 -10.26 1.76
C LEU A 56 10.38 -11.26 1.72
N GLU A 57 11.24 -11.18 0.72
CA GLU A 57 12.44 -12.03 0.60
C GLU A 57 13.49 -11.70 1.67
N GLU A 58 13.76 -10.42 1.89
CA GLU A 58 14.85 -9.96 2.76
C GLU A 58 14.42 -9.79 4.23
N CYS A 59 13.16 -9.43 4.48
CA CYS A 59 12.64 -9.22 5.84
C CYS A 59 11.72 -10.37 6.30
N GLY A 60 11.48 -11.36 5.45
CA GLY A 60 10.52 -12.44 5.69
C GLY A 60 9.08 -11.94 5.78
N GLU A 61 8.22 -12.77 6.35
CA GLU A 61 6.80 -12.43 6.53
C GLU A 61 6.61 -11.28 7.54
N GLY A 62 7.55 -11.01 8.44
CA GLY A 62 7.35 -10.07 9.53
C GLY A 62 6.37 -10.58 10.59
N GLU A 63 5.99 -9.72 11.54
CA GLU A 63 5.15 -10.07 12.69
C GLU A 63 3.90 -9.19 12.77
N TRP A 64 2.76 -9.77 13.15
CA TRP A 64 1.59 -8.98 13.50
C TRP A 64 1.81 -8.31 14.87
N VAL A 65 1.52 -7.02 14.94
CA VAL A 65 1.64 -6.22 16.16
C VAL A 65 0.31 -5.53 16.45
N GLU A 66 -0.19 -5.76 17.67
CA GLU A 66 -1.29 -4.99 18.24
C GLU A 66 -0.75 -3.72 18.92
N ASP A 67 -1.49 -2.62 18.81
CA ASP A 67 -1.16 -1.35 19.47
C ASP A 67 0.30 -0.91 19.27
N TYR A 68 0.72 -0.79 18.01
CA TYR A 68 2.10 -0.48 17.66
C TYR A 68 2.56 0.82 18.33
N MET A 69 3.56 0.72 19.20
CA MET A 69 4.10 1.82 20.01
C MET A 69 3.06 2.61 20.84
N GLY A 70 1.97 1.98 21.27
CA GLY A 70 0.93 2.65 22.06
C GLY A 70 0.03 3.58 21.26
N SER A 71 -0.03 3.42 19.92
CA SER A 71 -0.81 4.26 19.00
C SER A 71 -2.29 3.85 18.88
N GLY A 72 -2.67 2.69 19.41
CA GLY A 72 -3.95 2.02 19.20
C GLY A 72 -4.13 1.42 17.81
N ILE A 73 -3.04 1.29 17.04
CA ILE A 73 -3.07 0.83 15.64
C ILE A 73 -2.43 -0.54 15.54
N ASN A 74 -3.20 -1.50 15.04
CA ASN A 74 -2.70 -2.82 14.68
C ASN A 74 -2.05 -2.79 13.29
N GLY A 75 -1.17 -3.73 13.01
CA GLY A 75 -0.54 -3.85 11.70
C GLY A 75 0.52 -4.93 11.64
N ARG A 76 1.29 -4.93 10.57
CA ARG A 76 2.40 -5.86 10.37
C ARG A 76 3.73 -5.10 10.41
N LEU A 77 4.68 -5.66 11.14
CA LEU A 77 6.01 -5.10 11.36
C LEU A 77 7.05 -5.98 10.67
N PHE A 78 7.76 -5.41 9.70
CA PHE A 78 8.92 -6.05 9.09
C PHE A 78 10.19 -5.56 9.78
N ARG A 79 11.14 -6.46 9.99
CA ARG A 79 12.46 -6.14 10.55
C ARG A 79 13.50 -6.57 9.53
N GLY A 80 14.45 -5.68 9.24
CA GLY A 80 15.54 -6.03 8.33
C GLY A 80 16.43 -7.12 8.92
N ASP A 81 17.18 -7.79 8.05
CA ASP A 81 18.24 -8.72 8.43
C ASP A 81 19.62 -8.20 7.94
N GLY A 82 20.70 -8.83 8.41
CA GLY A 82 22.06 -8.53 7.99
C GLY A 82 22.45 -7.07 8.23
N MET A 83 22.73 -6.33 7.15
CA MET A 83 23.12 -4.92 7.25
C MET A 83 21.94 -3.98 7.59
N PHE A 84 20.71 -4.48 7.54
CA PHE A 84 19.49 -3.74 7.85
C PHE A 84 18.87 -4.16 9.20
N ALA A 85 19.59 -4.91 10.04
CA ALA A 85 19.07 -5.47 11.31
C ALA A 85 18.54 -4.42 12.32
N GLU A 86 18.96 -3.16 12.20
CA GLU A 86 18.47 -2.06 13.05
C GLU A 86 17.28 -1.31 12.43
N GLN A 87 16.84 -1.71 11.23
CA GLN A 87 15.73 -1.08 10.52
C GLN A 87 14.44 -1.86 10.73
N GLU A 88 13.35 -1.12 10.91
CA GLU A 88 12.01 -1.67 11.05
C GLU A 88 11.02 -0.88 10.19
N LEU A 89 10.03 -1.60 9.65
CA LEU A 89 9.06 -1.07 8.73
C LEU A 89 7.65 -1.53 9.15
N PHE A 90 6.92 -0.65 9.81
CA PHE A 90 5.54 -0.92 10.23
C PHE A 90 4.54 -0.53 9.13
N PHE A 91 3.61 -1.42 8.81
CA PHE A 91 2.43 -1.15 7.97
C PHE A 91 1.16 -1.25 8.82
N PRO A 92 0.41 -0.14 8.98
CA PRO A 92 -0.91 -0.20 9.61
C PRO A 92 -1.86 -1.17 8.90
N ALA A 93 -2.68 -1.88 9.66
CA ALA A 93 -3.82 -2.65 9.17
C ALA A 93 -4.91 -1.70 8.66
N SER A 94 -4.66 -1.11 7.50
CA SER A 94 -5.42 0.00 6.95
C SER A 94 -6.78 -0.40 6.43
N GLY A 95 -7.07 -1.68 6.21
CA GLY A 95 -8.23 -2.11 5.45
C GLY A 95 -8.24 -1.51 4.04
N TYR A 96 -9.41 -1.54 3.40
CA TYR A 96 -9.63 -0.97 2.07
C TYR A 96 -10.96 -0.21 2.01
N CYS A 97 -11.10 0.58 0.96
CA CYS A 97 -12.34 1.26 0.61
C CYS A 97 -12.90 0.67 -0.69
N ASP A 98 -14.12 0.17 -0.66
CA ASP A 98 -14.88 -0.16 -1.86
C ASP A 98 -15.99 0.87 -2.02
N HIS A 99 -15.87 1.68 -3.07
CA HIS A 99 -16.68 2.85 -3.35
C HIS A 99 -16.73 3.86 -2.18
N SER A 100 -17.72 3.73 -1.29
CA SER A 100 -17.94 4.63 -0.15
C SER A 100 -17.99 3.88 1.19
N SER A 101 -17.67 2.59 1.17
CA SER A 101 -17.65 1.72 2.33
C SER A 101 -16.22 1.32 2.66
N PHE A 102 -15.93 1.16 3.94
CA PHE A 102 -14.60 0.84 4.46
C PHE A 102 -14.68 -0.49 5.16
N TYR A 103 -13.73 -1.37 4.85
CA TYR A 103 -13.72 -2.76 5.29
C TYR A 103 -12.37 -3.07 5.93
N ASN A 104 -12.38 -4.03 6.86
CA ASN A 104 -11.18 -4.62 7.45
C ASN A 104 -10.22 -3.63 8.16
N LEU A 105 -10.76 -2.51 8.63
CA LEU A 105 -10.01 -1.53 9.43
C LEU A 105 -9.51 -2.17 10.73
N GLY A 106 -8.19 -2.24 10.89
CA GLY A 106 -7.54 -2.81 12.07
C GLY A 106 -7.36 -4.32 12.06
N SER A 107 -7.76 -5.00 10.97
CA SER A 107 -7.63 -6.46 10.82
C SER A 107 -6.76 -6.86 9.63
N ASP A 108 -6.73 -6.06 8.57
CA ASP A 108 -6.00 -6.36 7.34
C ASP A 108 -5.33 -5.09 6.80
N GLY A 109 -4.24 -5.21 6.06
CA GLY A 109 -3.59 -4.08 5.38
C GLY A 109 -3.50 -4.32 3.88
N TYR A 110 -3.76 -3.26 3.11
CA TYR A 110 -3.75 -3.31 1.65
C TYR A 110 -3.07 -2.07 1.09
N TYR A 111 -1.96 -2.26 0.37
CA TYR A 111 -1.09 -1.18 -0.10
C TYR A 111 -0.78 -1.33 -1.59
N TRP A 112 -1.17 -0.34 -2.38
CA TRP A 112 -0.90 -0.36 -3.83
C TRP A 112 0.60 -0.44 -4.13
N SER A 113 0.94 -1.22 -5.15
CA SER A 113 2.15 -1.06 -5.96
C SER A 113 1.90 -0.04 -7.08
N SER A 114 2.96 0.58 -7.57
CA SER A 114 2.95 1.45 -8.75
C SER A 114 2.87 0.69 -10.07
N VAL A 115 2.87 -0.65 -10.05
CA VAL A 115 2.93 -1.50 -11.26
C VAL A 115 1.53 -2.05 -11.59
N PRO A 116 1.05 -1.87 -12.83
CA PRO A 116 -0.20 -2.48 -13.26
C PRO A 116 -0.04 -3.99 -13.44
N TYR A 117 -1.15 -4.71 -13.31
CA TYR A 117 -1.30 -6.04 -13.88
C TYR A 117 -2.14 -5.93 -15.18
N GLU A 118 -2.46 -7.06 -15.78
CA GLU A 118 -3.30 -7.17 -16.97
C GLU A 118 -4.66 -6.45 -16.82
N ASP A 119 -5.18 -5.93 -17.92
CA ASP A 119 -6.48 -5.24 -17.99
C ASP A 119 -6.65 -4.10 -16.95
N ASN A 120 -7.66 -4.22 -16.09
CA ASN A 120 -8.13 -3.18 -15.17
C ASN A 120 -7.70 -3.45 -13.72
N VAL A 121 -6.66 -4.25 -13.52
CA VAL A 121 -6.16 -4.62 -12.19
C VAL A 121 -4.72 -4.15 -11.99
N ALA A 122 -4.28 -4.09 -10.74
CA ALA A 122 -2.94 -3.69 -10.35
C ALA A 122 -2.45 -4.49 -9.14
N TRP A 123 -1.14 -4.56 -8.97
CA TRP A 123 -0.51 -5.25 -7.85
C TRP A 123 -0.64 -4.47 -6.54
N TYR A 124 -0.76 -5.17 -5.43
CA TYR A 124 -0.76 -4.61 -4.08
C TYR A 124 -0.21 -5.61 -3.06
N LEU A 125 0.38 -5.09 -2.00
CA LEU A 125 0.74 -5.87 -0.80
C LEU A 125 -0.51 -6.05 0.06
N SER A 126 -0.78 -7.30 0.46
CA SER A 126 -1.86 -7.67 1.37
C SER A 126 -1.30 -8.37 2.60
N PHE A 127 -1.85 -8.08 3.77
CA PHE A 127 -1.54 -8.86 4.96
C PHE A 127 -2.70 -8.88 5.95
N TYR A 128 -2.71 -9.91 6.77
CA TYR A 128 -3.53 -10.04 7.97
C TYR A 128 -2.68 -10.68 9.07
N ASN A 129 -3.30 -11.13 10.16
CA ASN A 129 -2.57 -11.64 11.32
C ASN A 129 -1.57 -12.74 10.95
N ASP A 130 -2.04 -13.74 10.19
CA ASP A 130 -1.28 -14.99 10.00
C ASP A 130 -0.55 -15.08 8.66
N ASP A 131 -0.63 -14.06 7.80
CA ASP A 131 -0.14 -14.15 6.42
C ASP A 131 0.17 -12.78 5.80
N VAL A 132 1.05 -12.77 4.81
CA VAL A 132 1.37 -11.64 3.96
C VAL A 132 1.76 -12.13 2.58
N ASP A 133 1.24 -11.48 1.54
CA ASP A 133 1.55 -11.81 0.17
C ASP A 133 1.24 -10.64 -0.78
N ILE A 134 1.62 -10.78 -2.04
CA ILE A 134 1.35 -9.83 -3.11
C ILE A 134 0.23 -10.36 -3.99
N TYR A 135 -0.83 -9.57 -4.15
CA TYR A 135 -2.00 -9.91 -4.94
C TYR A 135 -2.30 -8.82 -5.96
N ASN A 136 -3.26 -9.10 -6.85
CA ASN A 136 -3.81 -8.12 -7.77
C ASN A 136 -5.33 -8.02 -7.61
N ASP A 137 -5.86 -6.81 -7.78
CA ASP A 137 -7.29 -6.52 -7.73
C ASP A 137 -7.61 -5.30 -8.60
N LYS A 138 -8.89 -5.07 -8.84
CA LYS A 138 -9.40 -3.97 -9.64
C LYS A 138 -8.86 -2.63 -9.16
N ARG A 139 -8.40 -1.82 -10.11
CA ARG A 139 -7.88 -0.45 -9.92
C ARG A 139 -8.90 0.51 -9.29
N LEU A 140 -10.17 0.12 -9.24
CA LEU A 140 -11.28 0.86 -8.62
C LEU A 140 -11.31 0.75 -7.08
N SER A 141 -10.64 -0.26 -6.51
CA SER A 141 -10.51 -0.41 -5.07
C SER A 141 -9.68 0.75 -4.49
N GLY A 142 -10.15 1.31 -3.38
CA GLY A 142 -9.40 2.32 -2.63
C GLY A 142 -8.45 1.65 -1.65
N LEU A 143 -7.15 1.59 -1.95
CA LEU A 143 -6.13 1.04 -1.05
C LEU A 143 -5.22 2.13 -0.50
N SER A 144 -4.50 1.82 0.57
CA SER A 144 -3.48 2.73 1.10
C SER A 144 -2.25 2.75 0.19
N VAL A 145 -1.38 3.74 0.41
CA VAL A 145 -0.10 3.87 -0.28
C VAL A 145 1.01 4.08 0.74
N ARG A 146 2.20 3.59 0.43
CA ARG A 146 3.44 3.94 1.14
C ARG A 146 4.35 4.67 0.18
N ALA A 147 5.19 5.57 0.69
CA ALA A 147 6.20 6.25 -0.10
C ALA A 147 7.57 5.60 0.12
N VAL A 148 8.32 5.42 -0.96
CA VAL A 148 9.74 5.06 -0.99
C VAL A 148 10.51 6.11 -1.80
N LEU A 149 11.81 6.21 -1.58
CA LEU A 149 12.66 7.14 -2.32
C LEU A 149 12.89 6.63 -3.75
N ASN A 150 12.96 7.57 -4.70
CA ASN A 150 13.49 7.31 -6.03
C ASN A 150 15.01 7.12 -5.92
N GLU A 151 15.49 5.94 -6.32
CA GLU A 151 16.91 5.67 -6.56
C GLU A 151 17.38 6.25 -7.90
#